data_AF-T4VNC0-F1
#
_entry.id   AF-T4VNC0-F1
#
_cell.length_a   1.000
_cell.length_b   1.000
_cell.length_c   1.000
_cell.angle_alpha   90.00
_cell.angle_beta   90.00
_cell.angle_gamma   90.00
#
_symmetry.space_group_name_H-M   'P 1'
#
loop_
_entity.id
_entity.type
_entity.pdbx_description
1 polymer ?
#
loop_
_entity_poly.entity_id
_entity_poly.type
_entity_poly.pdbx_seq_one_letter_code
_entity_poly.pdbx_strand_id
1 'polypeptide(L)'
;MKKTFILTLILTFLCTTITFGQPSEHVILSVKDLIRVENDLDIIIKKIISCEYDKTSMEKTLKFDREVLSSIFNKCHANYNKEDSNLIRRETDTIFYIASVYRLSINGILLYLEDKNNYEAYFLDSITQFKVGKLALDQFRQTLEKAYKVKI
;
A
#
# COMPACT_ATOMS: atom_id res chain seq x y z
N MET A 1 16.74 -24.73 45.71
CA MET A 1 16.44 -23.30 45.47
C MET A 1 17.20 -22.67 44.29
N LYS A 2 18.49 -22.98 44.06
CA LYS A 2 19.22 -22.43 42.89
C LYS A 2 18.67 -22.89 41.53
N LYS A 3 18.25 -24.16 41.42
CA LYS A 3 17.73 -24.73 40.16
C LYS A 3 16.37 -24.15 39.72
N THR A 4 15.49 -23.85 40.68
CA THR A 4 14.20 -23.21 40.41
C THR A 4 14.38 -21.77 39.95
N PHE A 5 15.29 -21.01 40.58
CA PHE A 5 15.59 -19.63 40.18
C PHE A 5 16.14 -19.53 38.74
N ILE A 6 17.05 -20.43 38.36
CA ILE A 6 17.60 -20.49 36.99
C ILE A 6 16.50 -20.82 35.98
N LEU A 7 15.62 -21.76 36.30
CA LEU A 7 14.50 -22.14 35.43
C LEU A 7 13.53 -20.97 35.23
N THR A 8 13.18 -20.25 36.31
CA THR A 8 12.32 -19.08 36.23
C THR A 8 13.00 -17.98 35.39
N LEU A 9 14.30 -17.75 35.58
CA LEU A 9 15.06 -16.75 34.82
C LEU A 9 15.08 -17.07 33.31
N ILE A 10 15.32 -18.34 32.94
CA ILE A 10 15.29 -18.80 31.55
C ILE A 10 13.88 -18.64 30.97
N LEU A 11 12.84 -18.98 31.73
CA LEU A 11 11.46 -18.82 31.30
C LEU A 11 11.10 -17.34 31.10
N THR A 12 11.53 -16.44 32.00
CA THR A 12 11.31 -15.01 31.84
C THR A 12 12.06 -14.46 30.64
N PHE A 13 13.30 -14.89 30.38
CA PHE A 13 14.07 -14.52 29.18
C PHE A 13 13.44 -15.05 27.89
N LEU A 14 12.90 -16.27 27.90
CA LEU A 14 12.16 -16.84 26.77
C LEU A 14 10.85 -16.09 26.53
N CYS A 15 10.17 -15.62 27.58
CA CYS A 15 8.95 -14.83 27.46
C CYS A 15 9.20 -13.37 27.05
N THR A 16 10.31 -12.75 27.47
CA THR A 16 10.65 -11.36 27.11
C THR A 16 11.28 -11.23 25.72
N THR A 17 11.81 -12.32 25.16
CA THR A 17 12.31 -12.35 23.77
C THR A 17 11.20 -12.51 22.72
N ILE A 18 9.96 -12.83 23.13
CA ILE A 18 8.78 -12.72 22.27
C ILE A 18 8.35 -11.26 22.22
N THR A 19 9.20 -10.40 21.64
CA THR A 19 8.69 -9.15 21.10
C THR A 19 7.84 -9.55 19.90
N PHE A 20 6.51 -9.46 20.05
CA PHE A 20 5.64 -9.39 18.89
C PHE A 20 6.06 -8.14 18.14
N GLY A 21 6.88 -8.31 17.10
CA GLY A 21 7.19 -7.21 16.20
C GLY A 21 5.87 -6.58 15.79
N GLN A 22 5.75 -5.27 15.87
CA GLN A 22 4.66 -4.56 15.22
C GLN A 22 5.18 -4.08 13.86
N PRO A 23 4.32 -4.02 12.83
CA PRO A 23 4.72 -3.37 11.60
C PRO A 23 5.13 -1.93 11.95
N SER A 24 6.18 -1.44 11.29
CA SER A 24 6.60 -0.05 11.50
C SER A 24 5.44 0.91 11.21
N GLU A 25 5.40 2.04 11.91
CA GLU A 25 4.36 3.06 11.71
C GLU A 25 4.26 3.48 10.23
N HIS A 26 5.41 3.61 9.57
CA HIS A 26 5.49 3.86 8.13
C HIS A 26 4.70 2.85 7.29
N VAL A 27 4.83 1.55 7.59
CA VAL A 27 4.13 0.48 6.86
C VAL A 27 2.63 0.60 7.07
N ILE A 28 2.18 0.78 8.30
CA ILE A 28 0.75 0.90 8.64
C ILE A 28 0.13 2.11 7.95
N LEU A 29 0.77 3.28 8.03
CA LEU A 29 0.27 4.50 7.42
C LEU A 29 0.23 4.39 5.90
N SER A 30 1.28 3.83 5.29
CA SER A 30 1.32 3.64 3.84
C SER A 30 0.24 2.68 3.35
N VAL A 31 -0.04 1.59 4.08
CA VAL A 31 -1.14 0.68 3.74
C VAL A 31 -2.49 1.38 3.81
N LYS A 32 -2.73 2.21 4.83
CA LYS A 32 -3.98 3.01 4.93
C LYS A 32 -4.12 3.98 3.77
N ASP A 33 -3.05 4.67 3.41
CA ASP A 33 -3.03 5.60 2.27
C ASP A 33 -3.27 4.84 0.95
N LEU A 34 -2.69 3.64 0.77
CA LEU A 34 -2.93 2.79 -0.40
C LEU A 34 -4.37 2.27 -0.48
N ILE A 35 -4.99 1.91 0.64
CA ILE A 35 -6.41 1.51 0.70
C ILE A 35 -7.30 2.68 0.27
N ARG A 36 -6.98 3.90 0.71
CA ARG A 36 -7.72 5.09 0.27
C ARG A 36 -7.65 5.26 -1.25
N VAL A 37 -6.43 5.23 -1.80
CA VAL A 37 -6.22 5.37 -3.25
C VAL A 37 -6.93 4.25 -4.03
N GLU A 38 -6.92 3.01 -3.53
CA GLU A 38 -7.67 1.91 -4.12
C GLU A 38 -9.17 2.22 -4.19
N ASN A 39 -9.76 2.68 -3.09
CA ASN A 39 -11.18 2.98 -3.02
C ASN A 39 -11.57 4.14 -3.96
N ASP A 40 -10.75 5.19 -3.99
CA ASP A 40 -10.98 6.34 -4.87
C ASP A 40 -10.87 5.93 -6.36
N LEU A 41 -9.89 5.10 -6.72
CA LEU A 41 -9.76 4.51 -8.06
C LEU A 41 -10.95 3.62 -8.44
N ASP A 42 -11.41 2.74 -7.54
CA ASP A 42 -12.56 1.87 -7.77
C ASP A 42 -13.83 2.68 -8.06
N ILE A 43 -14.06 3.74 -7.28
CA ILE A 43 -15.19 4.66 -7.48
C ILE A 43 -15.09 5.36 -8.83
N ILE A 44 -13.91 5.88 -9.19
CA ILE A 44 -13.72 6.60 -10.47
C ILE A 44 -13.91 5.67 -11.65
N ILE A 45 -13.32 4.47 -11.62
CA ILE A 45 -13.47 3.46 -12.67
C ILE A 45 -14.95 3.10 -12.84
N LYS A 46 -15.68 2.87 -11.74
CA LYS A 46 -17.12 2.59 -11.77
C LYS A 46 -17.91 3.74 -12.39
N LYS A 47 -17.63 4.99 -12.01
CA LYS A 47 -18.29 6.16 -12.59
C LYS A 47 -18.03 6.29 -14.09
N ILE A 48 -16.81 6.02 -14.55
CA ILE A 48 -16.49 6.05 -15.99
C ILE A 48 -17.27 4.95 -16.73
N ILE A 49 -17.31 3.72 -16.20
CA ILE A 49 -18.05 2.60 -16.81
C ILE A 49 -19.56 2.86 -16.83
N SER A 50 -20.10 3.45 -15.77
CA SER A 50 -21.52 3.82 -15.66
C SER A 50 -21.89 5.10 -16.42
N CYS A 51 -20.94 5.70 -17.16
CA CYS A 51 -21.13 6.97 -17.88
C CYS A 51 -21.49 8.18 -16.99
N GLU A 52 -21.24 8.11 -15.68
CA GLU A 52 -21.42 9.19 -14.70
C GLU A 52 -20.21 10.13 -14.71
N TYR A 53 -19.99 10.77 -15.86
CA TYR A 53 -18.76 11.50 -16.15
C TYR A 53 -18.74 12.90 -15.52
N ASP A 54 -17.98 13.07 -14.45
CA ASP A 54 -17.63 14.37 -13.86
C ASP A 54 -16.11 14.56 -13.90
N LYS A 55 -15.61 15.08 -15.04
CA LYS A 55 -14.18 15.29 -15.29
C LYS A 55 -13.50 16.08 -14.19
N THR A 56 -14.08 17.21 -13.79
CA THR A 56 -13.45 18.14 -12.84
C THR A 56 -13.29 17.50 -11.47
N SER A 57 -14.34 16.83 -10.97
CA SER A 57 -14.27 16.14 -9.69
C SER A 57 -13.31 14.96 -9.73
N MET A 58 -13.36 14.14 -10.79
CA MET A 58 -12.46 13.01 -10.98
C MET A 58 -10.99 13.44 -11.03
N GLU A 59 -10.66 14.45 -11.84
CA GLU A 59 -9.29 14.97 -11.92
C GLU A 59 -8.79 15.50 -10.57
N LYS A 60 -9.65 16.16 -9.80
CA LYS A 60 -9.29 16.68 -8.48
C LYS A 60 -8.92 15.54 -7.53
N THR A 61 -9.74 14.50 -7.49
CA THR A 61 -9.45 13.30 -6.68
C THR A 61 -8.16 12.63 -7.13
N LEU A 62 -7.99 12.38 -8.44
CA LEU A 62 -6.79 11.74 -8.99
C LEU A 62 -5.51 12.55 -8.74
N LYS A 63 -5.57 13.89 -8.81
CA LYS A 63 -4.45 14.76 -8.49
C LYS A 63 -4.09 14.68 -7.01
N PHE A 64 -5.07 14.68 -6.12
CA PHE A 64 -4.84 14.46 -4.69
C PHE A 64 -4.20 13.08 -4.42
N ASP A 65 -4.71 12.02 -5.04
CA ASP A 65 -4.15 10.68 -4.87
C ASP A 65 -2.71 10.58 -5.39
N ARG A 66 -2.38 11.29 -6.47
CA ARG A 66 -0.98 11.42 -6.92
C ARG A 66 -0.08 12.06 -5.87
N GLU A 67 -0.56 13.05 -5.12
CA GLU A 67 0.19 13.67 -4.04
C GLU A 67 0.39 12.68 -2.88
N VAL A 68 -0.64 11.93 -2.51
CA VAL A 68 -0.56 10.84 -1.52
C VAL A 68 0.50 9.81 -1.92
N LEU A 69 0.45 9.31 -3.16
CA LEU A 69 1.45 8.36 -3.66
C LEU A 69 2.86 8.96 -3.70
N SER A 70 3.00 10.25 -4.01
CA SER A 70 4.30 10.93 -3.99
C SER A 70 4.87 10.99 -2.56
N SER A 71 4.01 11.22 -1.56
CA SER A 71 4.39 11.15 -0.15
C SER A 71 4.85 9.75 0.24
N ILE A 72 4.15 8.69 -0.21
CA ILE A 72 4.57 7.30 0.00
C ILE A 72 5.95 7.05 -0.60
N PHE A 73 6.22 7.47 -1.84
CA PHE A 73 7.54 7.28 -2.46
C PHE A 73 8.66 7.95 -1.67
N ASN A 74 8.44 9.18 -1.20
CA ASN A 74 9.41 9.89 -0.39
C ASN A 74 9.70 9.16 0.93
N LYS A 75 8.65 8.66 1.60
CA LYS A 75 8.80 7.86 2.83
C LYS A 75 9.53 6.54 2.55
N CYS A 76 9.18 5.84 1.47
CA CYS A 76 9.87 4.61 1.07
C CYS A 76 11.35 4.86 0.85
N HIS A 77 11.71 5.89 0.08
CA HIS A 77 13.11 6.25 -0.17
C HIS A 77 13.85 6.59 1.12
N ALA A 78 13.24 7.38 2.01
CA ALA A 78 13.86 7.77 3.28
C ALA A 78 14.08 6.58 4.23
N ASN A 79 13.13 5.65 4.29
CA ASN A 79 13.19 4.49 5.18
C ASN A 79 14.10 3.40 4.63
N TYR A 80 14.10 3.17 3.32
CA TYR A 80 14.94 2.15 2.69
C TYR A 80 16.43 2.35 3.00
N ASN A 81 16.90 3.59 2.97
CA ASN A 81 18.31 3.94 3.20
C ASN A 81 18.73 3.89 4.68
N LYS A 82 17.78 3.91 5.62
CA LYS A 82 18.05 4.01 7.06
C LYS A 82 17.89 2.69 7.81
N GLU A 83 17.38 1.67 7.13
CA GLU A 83 16.89 0.46 7.77
C GLU A 83 17.86 -0.70 7.57
N ASP A 84 18.28 -1.34 8.66
CA ASP A 84 19.16 -2.51 8.64
C ASP A 84 18.37 -3.83 8.55
N SER A 85 17.06 -3.80 8.82
CA SER A 85 16.19 -4.96 8.73
C SER A 85 15.79 -5.29 7.28
N ASN A 86 16.20 -6.47 6.80
CA ASN A 86 15.75 -7.01 5.52
C ASN A 86 14.22 -7.16 5.42
N LEU A 87 13.54 -7.38 6.55
CA LEU A 87 12.08 -7.48 6.58
C LEU A 87 11.44 -6.13 6.24
N ILE A 88 11.87 -5.05 6.89
CA ILE A 88 11.31 -3.72 6.67
C ILE A 88 11.68 -3.19 5.26
N ARG A 89 12.87 -3.53 4.74
CA ARG A 89 13.22 -3.26 3.33
C ARG A 89 12.25 -3.93 2.36
N ARG A 90 11.97 -5.22 2.57
CA ARG A 90 11.00 -5.95 1.74
C ARG A 90 9.60 -5.36 1.82
N GLU A 91 9.14 -4.96 3.00
CA GLU A 91 7.84 -4.29 3.17
C GLU A 91 7.81 -2.95 2.45
N THR A 92 8.90 -2.18 2.55
CA THR A 92 9.07 -0.90 1.86
C THR A 92 9.06 -1.06 0.34
N ASP A 93 9.77 -2.06 -0.19
CA ASP A 93 9.77 -2.38 -1.63
C ASP A 93 8.37 -2.78 -2.12
N THR A 94 7.64 -3.54 -1.30
CA THR A 94 6.27 -3.96 -1.63
C THR A 94 5.33 -2.76 -1.67
N ILE A 95 5.42 -1.84 -0.71
CA ILE A 95 4.66 -0.57 -0.70
C ILE A 95 5.01 0.27 -1.93
N PHE A 96 6.30 0.40 -2.24
CA PHE A 96 6.76 1.16 -3.40
C PHE A 96 6.22 0.60 -4.72
N TYR A 97 6.22 -0.73 -4.86
CA TYR A 97 5.65 -1.42 -6.01
C TYR A 97 4.15 -1.12 -6.16
N ILE A 98 3.35 -1.32 -5.10
CA ILE A 98 1.90 -1.08 -5.13
C ILE A 98 1.61 0.38 -5.49
N ALA A 99 2.30 1.33 -4.85
CA ALA A 99 2.16 2.75 -5.13
C ALA A 99 2.51 3.10 -6.60
N SER A 100 3.53 2.44 -7.16
CA SER A 100 3.92 2.64 -8.56
C SER A 100 2.83 2.17 -9.52
N VAL A 101 2.25 1.00 -9.27
CA VAL A 101 1.17 0.44 -10.08
C VAL A 101 -0.09 1.30 -10.01
N TYR A 102 -0.50 1.77 -8.82
CA TYR A 102 -1.61 2.71 -8.71
C TYR A 102 -1.31 4.05 -9.40
N ARG A 103 -0.07 4.54 -9.38
CA ARG A 103 0.27 5.76 -10.12
C ARG A 103 0.16 5.59 -11.62
N LEU A 104 0.52 4.41 -12.16
CA LEU A 104 0.29 4.10 -13.58
C LEU A 104 -1.19 4.12 -13.92
N SER A 105 -2.02 3.47 -13.08
CA SER A 105 -3.49 3.52 -13.23
C SER A 105 -4.03 4.95 -13.21
N ILE A 106 -3.58 5.80 -12.28
CA ILE A 106 -4.05 7.19 -12.22
C ILE A 106 -3.65 7.95 -13.49
N ASN A 107 -2.41 7.79 -13.94
CA ASN A 107 -1.92 8.50 -15.12
C ASN A 107 -2.69 8.09 -16.38
N GLY A 108 -2.98 6.80 -16.58
CA GLY A 108 -3.76 6.38 -17.74
C GLY A 108 -5.22 6.84 -17.66
N ILE A 109 -5.83 6.89 -16.47
CA ILE A 109 -7.18 7.48 -16.32
C ILE A 109 -7.14 8.97 -16.67
N LEU A 110 -6.15 9.73 -16.18
CA LEU A 110 -6.01 11.15 -16.51
C LEU A 110 -5.85 11.36 -18.03
N LEU A 111 -5.03 10.55 -18.70
CA LEU A 111 -4.89 10.58 -20.16
C LEU A 111 -6.22 10.29 -20.87
N TYR A 112 -7.00 9.33 -20.39
CA TYR A 112 -8.33 9.05 -20.92
C TYR A 112 -9.31 10.22 -20.70
N LEU A 113 -9.24 10.90 -19.55
CA LEU A 113 -10.08 12.08 -19.27
C LEU A 113 -9.71 13.28 -20.18
N GLU A 114 -8.45 13.36 -20.61
CA GLU A 114 -7.95 14.35 -21.56
C GLU A 114 -8.32 14.02 -23.01
N ASP A 115 -8.06 12.79 -23.45
CA ASP A 115 -8.33 12.29 -24.79
C ASP A 115 -9.08 10.95 -24.76
N LYS A 116 -10.39 11.03 -24.97
CA LYS A 116 -11.29 9.86 -24.96
C LYS A 116 -11.13 8.95 -26.18
N ASN A 117 -10.40 9.39 -27.21
CA ASN A 117 -10.32 8.65 -28.48
C ASN A 117 -9.47 7.38 -28.37
N ASN A 118 -8.68 7.23 -27.30
CA ASN A 118 -7.84 6.06 -27.08
C ASN A 118 -8.22 5.29 -25.81
N TYR A 119 -9.50 4.89 -25.76
CA TYR A 119 -10.08 4.13 -24.65
C TYR A 119 -9.29 2.85 -24.31
N GLU A 120 -8.88 2.09 -25.33
CA GLU A 120 -8.16 0.83 -25.10
C GLU A 120 -6.77 1.06 -24.50
N ALA A 121 -5.97 1.98 -25.04
CA ALA A 121 -4.61 2.18 -24.53
C ALA A 121 -4.57 2.86 -23.17
N TYR A 122 -5.50 3.77 -22.87
CA TYR A 122 -5.45 4.57 -21.64
C TYR A 122 -6.34 4.02 -20.53
N PHE A 123 -7.59 3.67 -20.83
CA PHE A 123 -8.53 3.25 -19.78
C PHE A 123 -8.44 1.76 -19.47
N LEU A 124 -8.36 0.87 -20.46
CA LEU A 124 -8.26 -0.57 -20.20
C LEU A 124 -6.91 -0.96 -19.57
N ASP A 125 -5.80 -0.35 -19.99
CA ASP A 125 -4.52 -0.53 -19.31
C ASP A 125 -4.60 -0.04 -17.86
N SER A 126 -5.21 1.13 -17.62
CA SER A 126 -5.40 1.62 -16.25
C SER A 126 -6.19 0.66 -15.37
N ILE A 127 -7.27 0.06 -15.88
CA ILE A 127 -8.02 -0.97 -15.15
C ILE A 127 -7.13 -2.17 -14.83
N THR A 128 -6.27 -2.57 -15.76
CA THR A 128 -5.32 -3.67 -15.56
C THR A 128 -4.34 -3.35 -14.44
N GLN A 129 -3.73 -2.15 -14.47
CA GLN A 129 -2.85 -1.68 -13.41
C GLN A 129 -3.58 -1.61 -12.05
N PHE A 130 -4.79 -1.03 -12.01
CA PHE A 130 -5.62 -0.99 -10.80
C PHE A 130 -5.83 -2.40 -10.21
N LYS A 131 -6.22 -3.38 -11.03
CA LYS A 131 -6.43 -4.76 -10.58
C LYS A 131 -5.16 -5.40 -10.02
N VAL A 132 -4.01 -5.16 -10.66
CA VAL A 132 -2.70 -5.65 -10.19
C VAL A 132 -2.37 -5.02 -8.83
N GLY A 133 -2.54 -3.70 -8.69
CA GLY A 133 -2.30 -2.98 -7.44
C GLY A 133 -3.19 -3.47 -6.30
N LYS A 134 -4.48 -3.67 -6.58
CA LYS A 134 -5.47 -4.20 -5.61
C LYS A 134 -5.08 -5.59 -5.12
N LEU A 135 -4.77 -6.51 -6.04
CA LEU A 135 -4.35 -7.87 -5.68
C LEU A 135 -3.08 -7.85 -4.82
N ALA A 136 -2.09 -7.03 -5.20
CA ALA A 136 -0.85 -6.90 -4.45
C ALA A 136 -1.08 -6.30 -3.05
N LEU A 137 -1.96 -5.32 -2.91
CA LEU A 137 -2.33 -4.73 -1.63
C LEU A 137 -3.03 -5.73 -0.72
N ASP A 138 -4.00 -6.49 -1.24
CA ASP A 138 -4.71 -7.52 -0.48
C ASP A 138 -3.75 -8.61 0.01
N GLN A 139 -2.85 -9.09 -0.86
CA GLN A 139 -1.83 -10.07 -0.48
C GLN A 139 -0.86 -9.52 0.56
N PHE A 140 -0.45 -8.27 0.42
CA PHE A 140 0.44 -7.62 1.36
C PHE A 140 -0.22 -7.46 2.73
N ARG A 141 -1.47 -7.02 2.78
CA ARG A 141 -2.27 -6.95 4.02
C ARG A 141 -2.34 -8.30 4.72
N GLN A 142 -2.76 -9.35 4.01
CA GLN A 142 -2.80 -10.71 4.58
C GLN A 142 -1.45 -11.17 5.12
N THR A 143 -0.36 -10.81 4.44
CA THR A 143 1.01 -11.10 4.89
C THR A 143 1.33 -10.39 6.20
N LEU A 144 1.03 -9.09 6.29
CA LEU A 144 1.22 -8.30 7.51
C LEU A 144 0.36 -8.81 8.67
N GLU A 145 -0.91 -9.14 8.42
CA GLU A 145 -1.81 -9.68 9.43
C GLU A 145 -1.29 -11.02 9.98
N LYS A 146 -0.76 -11.87 9.11
CA LYS A 146 -0.18 -13.16 9.51
C LYS A 146 1.14 -12.99 10.25
N ALA A 147 2.01 -12.09 9.81
CA ALA A 147 3.32 -11.85 10.39
C ALA A 147 3.22 -11.19 11.77
N TYR A 148 2.31 -10.22 11.92
CA TYR A 148 2.24 -9.36 13.09
C TYR A 148 1.02 -9.64 14.00
N LYS A 149 0.08 -10.50 13.56
CA LYS A 149 -1.16 -10.81 14.30
C LYS A 149 -2.01 -9.55 14.60
N VAL A 150 -1.92 -8.54 13.75
CA VAL A 150 -2.71 -7.29 13.82
C VAL A 150 -3.62 -7.24 12.61
N LYS A 151 -4.90 -6.89 12.79
CA LYS A 151 -5.82 -6.68 11.67
C LYS A 151 -5.54 -5.31 11.03
N ILE A 152 -5.29 -5.28 9.73
CA ILE A 152 -4.90 -4.06 8.99
C ILE A 152 -5.94 -3.71 7.93
#